data_AF-A0A7Z6TBD9-F1
#
_entry.id   AF-A0A7Z6TBD9-F1
#
_cell.length_a   1.000
_cell.length_b   1.000
_cell.length_c   1.000
_cell.angle_alpha   90.00
_cell.angle_beta   90.00
_cell.angle_gamma   90.00
#
_symmetry.space_group_name_H-M   'P 1'
#
loop_
_entity.id
_entity.type
_entity.pdbx_description
1 polymer ?
#
loop_
_entity_poly.entity_id
_entity_poly.type
_entity_poly.pdbx_seq_one_letter_code
_entity_poly.pdbx_strand_id
1 'polypeptide(L)'
;MTAIGHSYGSRTVGAATQQGGGIPGVDDIVLVGSPGLGVDRAEDLGIGKDHVFVGAADNDVVTRLPSKEQGLLAAAGRALGPAGSLAVDVVHPGDDDLWFGKDPASEDFGGRRFAVDPGPPLIGLGRVTLDAHSQYFNPKLDSASADSIAMVVAGRGHQVKQEGGR
;
A
#
# COMPACT_ATOMS: atom_id res chain seq x y z
N MET A 1 -4.15 -21.40 0.19
CA MET A 1 -4.55 -20.51 1.29
C MET A 1 -4.40 -19.05 0.87
N THR A 2 -5.08 -18.11 1.52
CA THR A 2 -4.86 -16.66 1.29
C THR A 2 -4.05 -16.06 2.44
N ALA A 3 -2.95 -15.38 2.13
CA ALA A 3 -2.21 -14.57 3.10
C ALA A 3 -2.70 -13.12 3.05
N ILE A 4 -2.91 -12.50 4.21
CA ILE A 4 -3.39 -11.11 4.29
C ILE A 4 -2.40 -10.30 5.13
N GLY A 5 -1.92 -9.19 4.58
CA GLY A 5 -1.05 -8.24 5.27
C GLY A 5 -1.67 -6.85 5.31
N HIS A 6 -1.83 -6.30 6.50
CA HIS A 6 -2.30 -4.93 6.72
C HIS A 6 -1.20 -4.09 7.35
N SER A 7 -1.06 -2.84 6.90
CA SER A 7 -0.06 -1.92 7.44
C SER A 7 1.34 -2.55 7.39
N TYR A 8 2.14 -2.47 8.45
CA TYR A 8 3.43 -3.16 8.54
C TYR A 8 3.35 -4.68 8.34
N GLY A 9 2.19 -5.29 8.58
CA GLY A 9 1.94 -6.71 8.26
C GLY A 9 2.06 -7.02 6.76
N SER A 10 1.78 -6.07 5.87
CA SER A 10 2.04 -6.22 4.43
C SER A 10 3.54 -6.38 4.16
N ARG A 11 4.38 -5.58 4.83
CA ARG A 11 5.84 -5.69 4.77
C ARG A 11 6.33 -7.03 5.31
N THR A 12 5.71 -7.54 6.38
CA THR A 12 6.02 -8.87 6.91
C THR A 12 5.67 -9.98 5.91
N VAL A 13 4.51 -9.90 5.24
CA VAL A 13 4.14 -10.84 4.17
C VAL A 13 5.14 -10.78 3.03
N GLY A 14 5.47 -9.56 2.55
CA GLY A 14 6.51 -9.37 1.54
C GLY A 14 7.84 -10.00 1.94
N ALA A 15 8.36 -9.70 3.13
CA ALA A 15 9.60 -10.28 3.63
C ALA A 15 9.54 -11.82 3.75
N ALA A 16 8.39 -12.38 4.11
CA ALA A 16 8.19 -13.83 4.20
C ALA A 16 8.26 -14.52 2.84
N THR A 17 7.74 -13.89 1.76
CA THR A 17 7.88 -14.42 0.40
C THR A 17 9.34 -14.50 -0.07
N GLN A 18 10.21 -13.68 0.51
CA GLN A 18 11.64 -13.64 0.18
C GLN A 18 12.48 -14.64 1.00
N GLN A 19 11.88 -15.37 1.93
CA GLN A 19 12.55 -16.46 2.63
C GLN A 19 12.55 -17.72 1.77
N GLY A 20 13.57 -18.58 1.95
CA GLY A 20 13.76 -19.77 1.12
C GLY A 20 12.50 -20.63 0.98
N GLY A 21 11.97 -20.72 -0.24
CA GLY A 21 10.74 -21.46 -0.57
C GLY A 21 9.44 -20.63 -0.54
N GLY A 22 9.51 -19.33 -0.25
CA GLY A 22 8.35 -18.46 -0.17
C GLY A 22 7.46 -18.77 1.04
N ILE A 23 6.15 -18.53 0.92
CA ILE A 23 5.15 -18.91 1.94
C ILE A 23 4.45 -20.20 1.47
N PRO A 24 4.75 -21.37 2.06
CA PRO A 24 4.23 -22.65 1.56
C PRO A 24 2.70 -22.71 1.59
N GLY A 25 2.08 -23.12 0.47
CA GLY A 25 0.64 -23.33 0.36
C GLY A 25 -0.21 -22.04 0.27
N VAL A 26 0.42 -20.88 0.08
CA VAL A 26 -0.29 -19.64 -0.24
C VAL A 26 -0.55 -19.58 -1.74
N ASP A 27 -1.82 -19.38 -2.09
CA ASP A 27 -2.29 -19.26 -3.47
C ASP A 27 -2.59 -17.80 -3.84
N ASP A 28 -3.01 -16.99 -2.87
CA ASP A 28 -3.33 -15.58 -3.06
C ASP A 28 -2.77 -14.73 -1.90
N ILE A 29 -2.35 -13.50 -2.21
CA ILE A 29 -1.90 -12.50 -1.24
C ILE A 29 -2.81 -11.27 -1.33
N VAL A 30 -3.30 -10.78 -0.19
CA VAL A 30 -4.03 -9.52 -0.07
C VAL A 30 -3.23 -8.54 0.78
N LEU A 31 -3.00 -7.34 0.27
CA LEU A 31 -2.20 -6.30 0.91
C LEU A 31 -3.01 -5.02 1.03
N VAL A 32 -3.20 -4.53 2.24
CA VAL A 32 -4.00 -3.32 2.49
C VAL A 32 -3.26 -2.31 3.35
N GLY A 33 -3.33 -1.02 2.99
CA GLY A 33 -2.66 0.04 3.73
C GLY A 33 -1.15 -0.12 3.80
N SER A 34 -0.53 -0.65 2.74
CA SER A 34 0.88 -1.03 2.75
C SER A 34 1.83 0.17 2.72
N PRO A 35 2.88 0.23 3.55
CA PRO A 35 3.97 1.21 3.42
C PRO A 35 5.09 0.75 2.46
N GLY A 36 4.84 -0.30 1.67
CA GLY A 36 5.82 -0.98 0.82
C GLY A 36 6.15 -2.40 1.30
N LEU A 37 6.53 -3.27 0.37
CA LEU A 37 6.75 -4.71 0.62
C LEU A 37 8.21 -5.13 0.62
N GLY A 38 9.10 -4.21 0.23
CA GLY A 38 10.53 -4.38 -0.06
C GLY A 38 10.86 -5.36 -1.15
N VAL A 39 9.98 -5.41 -2.15
CA VAL A 39 10.21 -5.90 -3.51
C VAL A 39 9.62 -4.87 -4.47
N ASP A 40 10.08 -4.85 -5.72
CA ASP A 40 9.70 -3.80 -6.67
C ASP A 40 8.51 -4.20 -7.55
N ARG A 41 8.24 -5.50 -7.71
CA ARG A 41 7.11 -5.99 -8.52
C ARG A 41 6.33 -7.11 -7.82
N ALA A 42 5.04 -7.21 -8.14
CA ALA A 42 4.16 -8.26 -7.66
C ALA A 42 4.64 -9.67 -8.06
N GLU A 43 5.29 -9.79 -9.22
CA GLU A 43 5.87 -11.05 -9.70
C GLU A 43 6.96 -11.59 -8.76
N ASP A 44 7.66 -10.69 -8.07
CA ASP A 44 8.77 -11.04 -7.17
C ASP A 44 8.28 -11.65 -5.84
N LEU A 45 6.96 -11.63 -5.58
CA LEU A 45 6.33 -12.34 -4.44
C LEU A 45 6.22 -13.86 -4.66
N GLY A 46 6.51 -14.36 -5.88
CA GLY A 46 6.64 -15.79 -6.15
C GLY A 46 5.33 -16.58 -6.31
N ILE A 47 4.17 -15.94 -6.22
CA ILE A 47 2.85 -16.57 -6.43
C ILE A 47 2.17 -16.18 -7.77
N GLY A 48 2.85 -15.36 -8.57
CA GLY A 48 2.31 -14.76 -9.79
C GLY A 48 1.49 -13.50 -9.50
N LYS A 49 1.73 -12.44 -10.28
CA LYS A 49 1.13 -11.11 -10.05
C LYS A 49 -0.41 -11.10 -10.06
N ASP A 50 -1.04 -12.03 -10.78
CA ASP A 50 -2.51 -12.09 -10.90
C ASP A 50 -3.19 -12.65 -9.63
N HIS A 51 -2.38 -13.14 -8.68
CA HIS A 51 -2.77 -13.62 -7.36
C HIS A 51 -2.40 -12.64 -6.24
N VAL A 52 -1.91 -11.44 -6.58
CA VAL A 52 -1.54 -10.39 -5.64
C VAL A 52 -2.59 -9.29 -5.72
N PHE A 53 -3.35 -9.10 -4.65
CA PHE A 53 -4.45 -8.14 -4.55
C PHE A 53 -4.08 -7.01 -3.62
N VAL A 54 -4.30 -5.76 -4.06
CA VAL A 54 -3.87 -4.58 -3.31
C VAL A 54 -5.03 -3.61 -3.09
N GLY A 55 -5.21 -3.17 -1.86
CA GLY A 55 -6.13 -2.10 -1.49
C GLY A 55 -5.40 -0.95 -0.82
N ALA A 56 -5.67 0.29 -1.26
CA ALA A 56 -5.09 1.48 -0.68
C ALA A 56 -6.15 2.59 -0.64
N ALA A 57 -6.57 3.01 0.55
CA ALA A 57 -7.53 4.10 0.69
C ALA A 57 -6.85 5.43 0.32
N ASP A 58 -7.57 6.35 -0.33
CA ASP A 58 -6.99 7.63 -0.75
C ASP A 58 -6.51 8.49 0.42
N ASN A 59 -7.20 8.44 1.56
CA ASN A 59 -6.80 9.21 2.75
C ASN A 59 -5.90 8.42 3.70
N ASP A 60 -5.42 7.23 3.31
CA ASP A 60 -4.45 6.47 4.09
C ASP A 60 -3.02 6.97 3.85
N VAL A 61 -2.52 7.75 4.80
CA VAL A 61 -1.17 8.34 4.74
C VAL A 61 -0.04 7.32 4.85
N VAL A 62 -0.30 6.10 5.33
CA VAL A 62 0.72 5.05 5.40
C VAL A 62 1.09 4.56 3.99
N THR A 63 0.11 4.55 3.08
CA THR A 63 0.32 4.22 1.66
C THR A 63 1.08 5.31 0.89
N ARG A 64 1.39 6.43 1.55
CA ARG A 64 2.09 7.59 0.97
C ARG A 64 3.30 8.00 1.80
N LEU A 65 3.84 7.07 2.60
CA LEU A 65 5.06 7.35 3.36
C LEU A 65 6.18 7.71 2.39
N PRO A 66 6.85 8.86 2.58
CA PRO A 66 7.89 9.30 1.68
C PRO A 66 8.98 8.22 1.58
N SER A 67 9.59 8.11 0.42
CA SER A 67 10.76 7.25 0.25
C SER A 67 11.88 7.67 1.21
N LYS A 68 12.84 6.77 1.48
CA LYS A 68 13.99 7.11 2.34
C LYS A 68 14.78 8.29 1.80
N GLU A 69 14.91 8.38 0.48
CA GLU A 69 15.62 9.46 -0.20
C GLU A 69 14.87 10.78 -0.06
N GLN A 70 13.56 10.78 -0.30
CA GLN A 70 12.69 11.94 -0.10
C GLN A 70 12.73 12.41 1.37
N GLY A 71 12.69 11.49 2.32
CA GLY A 71 12.79 11.80 3.75
C GLY A 71 14.13 12.45 4.13
N LEU A 72 15.23 11.94 3.58
CA LEU A 72 16.57 12.50 3.82
C LEU A 72 16.73 13.88 3.17
N LEU A 73 16.22 14.06 1.96
CA LEU A 73 16.23 15.35 1.26
C LEU A 73 15.42 16.41 2.02
N ALA A 74 14.22 16.05 2.51
CA ALA A 74 13.40 16.92 3.34
C ALA A 74 14.10 17.33 4.65
N ALA A 75 14.82 16.41 5.29
CA ALA A 75 15.60 16.72 6.48
C ALA A 75 16.76 17.69 6.18
N ALA A 76 17.49 17.47 5.08
CA ALA A 76 18.58 18.34 4.64
C ALA A 76 18.08 19.75 4.31
N GLY A 77 16.96 19.88 3.58
CA GLY A 77 16.37 21.19 3.27
C GLY A 77 15.98 22.00 4.51
N ARG A 78 15.43 21.34 5.54
CA ARG A 78 15.12 21.98 6.83
C ARG A 78 16.36 22.46 7.58
N ALA A 79 17.46 21.71 7.51
CA ALA A 79 18.73 22.10 8.15
C ALA A 79 19.37 23.34 7.51
N LEU A 80 19.11 23.58 6.22
CA LEU A 80 19.62 24.74 5.46
C LEU A 80 18.78 26.02 5.64
N GLY A 81 17.75 25.99 6.48
CA GLY A 81 16.89 27.13 6.76
C GLY A 81 15.85 27.42 5.67
N PRO A 82 15.14 28.56 5.76
CA PRO A 82 13.94 28.84 4.95
C PRO A 82 14.15 28.80 3.43
N ALA A 83 15.35 29.15 2.97
CA ALA A 83 15.71 29.08 1.55
C ALA A 83 15.92 27.64 1.05
N GLY A 84 16.44 26.75 1.91
CA GLY A 84 16.64 25.34 1.58
C GLY A 84 15.34 24.54 1.54
N SER A 85 14.37 24.86 2.39
CA SER A 85 13.05 24.21 2.38
C SER A 85 12.24 24.47 1.11
N LEU A 86 12.36 25.65 0.51
CA LEU A 86 11.66 26.00 -0.74
C LEU A 86 12.20 25.24 -1.95
N ALA A 87 13.47 24.82 -1.92
CA ALA A 87 14.08 24.07 -3.02
C ALA A 87 13.70 22.58 -3.00
N VAL A 88 13.40 22.01 -1.84
CA VAL A 88 12.98 20.59 -1.72
C VAL A 88 11.58 20.36 -2.28
N ASP A 89 10.67 21.31 -2.10
CA ASP A 89 9.29 21.22 -2.62
C ASP A 89 9.21 21.16 -4.16
N VAL A 90 10.33 21.46 -4.86
CA VAL A 90 10.42 21.50 -6.33
C VAL A 90 10.98 20.19 -6.91
N VAL A 91 11.48 19.27 -6.08
CA VAL A 91 12.16 18.04 -6.54
C VAL A 91 11.24 16.82 -6.44
N HIS A 92 10.72 16.43 -7.62
CA HIS A 92 10.17 15.12 -8.02
C HIS A 92 8.77 14.71 -7.51
N PRO A 93 7.70 15.12 -8.21
CA PRO A 93 6.45 14.36 -8.25
C PRO A 93 6.58 13.23 -9.29
N GLY A 94 6.47 11.97 -8.87
CA GLY A 94 6.29 10.85 -9.80
C GLY A 94 7.15 9.62 -9.58
N ASP A 95 7.78 9.44 -8.41
CA ASP A 95 8.38 8.16 -8.06
C ASP A 95 7.47 7.45 -7.06
N ASP A 96 6.95 6.29 -7.45
CA ASP A 96 6.00 5.49 -6.67
C ASP A 96 6.68 4.74 -5.51
N ASP A 97 7.89 5.16 -5.12
CA ASP A 97 8.67 4.51 -4.09
C ASP A 97 8.27 5.00 -2.70
N LEU A 98 7.95 4.05 -1.84
CA LEU A 98 7.66 4.26 -0.43
C LEU A 98 8.89 3.95 0.43
N TRP A 99 8.77 4.24 1.73
CA TRP A 99 9.82 3.97 2.72
C TRP A 99 10.35 2.52 2.68
N PHE A 100 9.51 1.55 2.33
CA PHE A 100 9.88 0.14 2.18
C PHE A 100 9.83 -0.36 0.73
N GLY A 101 10.17 0.47 -0.27
CA GLY A 101 10.21 0.10 -1.69
C GLY A 101 8.94 0.52 -2.44
N LYS A 102 8.73 0.00 -3.66
CA LYS A 102 7.62 0.39 -4.55
C LYS A 102 6.24 0.32 -3.87
N ASP A 103 5.38 1.29 -4.15
CA ASP A 103 3.97 1.32 -3.75
C ASP A 103 3.24 0.14 -4.39
N PRO A 104 2.68 -0.79 -3.59
CA PRO A 104 1.95 -1.93 -4.15
C PRO A 104 0.71 -1.53 -4.94
N ALA A 105 0.18 -0.32 -4.75
CA ALA A 105 -1.00 0.18 -5.43
C ALA A 105 -0.68 0.90 -6.76
N SER A 106 0.60 1.04 -7.13
CA SER A 106 0.98 1.66 -8.40
C SER A 106 0.87 0.70 -9.59
N GLU A 107 0.74 1.26 -10.79
CA GLU A 107 0.72 0.47 -12.02
C GLU A 107 2.02 -0.32 -12.22
N ASP A 108 3.16 0.30 -11.89
CA ASP A 108 4.50 -0.27 -12.03
C ASP A 108 4.72 -1.51 -11.16
N PHE A 109 4.09 -1.58 -9.98
CA PHE A 109 4.17 -2.77 -9.13
C PHE A 109 3.48 -3.98 -9.79
N GLY A 110 2.44 -3.75 -10.59
CA GLY A 110 1.80 -4.79 -11.41
C GLY A 110 0.87 -5.76 -10.68
N GLY A 111 0.47 -5.44 -9.44
CA GLY A 111 -0.54 -6.19 -8.68
C GLY A 111 -1.98 -5.85 -9.11
N ARG A 112 -2.94 -6.67 -8.69
CA ARG A 112 -4.38 -6.43 -8.94
C ARG A 112 -4.95 -5.50 -7.88
N ARG A 113 -5.00 -4.22 -8.19
CA ARG A 113 -5.62 -3.23 -7.29
C ARG A 113 -7.14 -3.37 -7.29
N PHE A 114 -7.75 -3.30 -6.10
CA PHE A 114 -9.20 -3.33 -5.92
C PHE A 114 -9.73 -2.06 -5.27
N ALA A 115 -11.05 -1.86 -5.39
CA ALA A 115 -11.73 -0.68 -4.89
C ALA A 115 -11.74 -0.61 -3.36
N VAL A 116 -11.40 0.58 -2.83
CA VAL A 116 -11.34 0.87 -1.40
C VAL A 116 -12.04 2.19 -1.15
N ASP A 117 -12.95 2.23 -0.17
CA ASP A 117 -13.57 3.49 0.23
C ASP A 117 -12.49 4.44 0.80
N PRO A 118 -12.46 5.74 0.42
CA PRO A 118 -11.32 6.61 0.68
C PRO A 118 -11.03 6.88 2.16
N GLY A 119 -12.02 6.68 3.03
CA GLY A 119 -11.92 6.92 4.47
C GLY A 119 -11.91 8.41 4.85
N PRO A 120 -11.95 8.74 6.14
CA PRO A 120 -11.88 10.12 6.59
C PRO A 120 -10.48 10.72 6.33
N PRO A 121 -10.39 12.02 6.00
CA PRO A 121 -9.11 12.69 5.80
C PRO A 121 -8.29 12.70 7.11
N LEU A 122 -6.95 12.72 6.99
CA LEU A 122 -6.03 12.82 8.14
C LEU A 122 -6.38 13.99 9.06
N ILE A 123 -6.82 15.12 8.48
CA ILE A 123 -7.24 16.33 9.19
C ILE A 123 -8.70 16.63 8.80
N GLY A 124 -9.63 16.47 9.74
CA GLY A 124 -11.05 16.72 9.50
C GLY A 124 -11.83 16.96 10.80
N LEU A 125 -12.85 17.82 10.75
CA LEU A 125 -13.77 18.12 11.87
C LEU A 125 -13.08 18.36 13.23
N GLY A 126 -11.91 19.00 13.22
CA GLY A 126 -11.16 19.35 14.44
C GLY A 126 -10.31 18.25 15.06
N ARG A 127 -10.08 17.12 14.37
CA ARG A 127 -9.23 16.02 14.86
C ARG A 127 -8.23 15.54 13.79
N VAL A 128 -7.08 15.05 14.26
CA VAL A 128 -6.13 14.27 13.46
C VAL A 128 -6.43 12.78 13.63
N THR A 129 -6.62 12.04 12.54
CA THR A 129 -7.03 10.62 12.58
C THR A 129 -6.32 9.73 11.55
N LEU A 130 -6.10 8.46 11.89
CA LEU A 130 -5.61 7.40 11.01
C LEU A 130 -6.71 6.37 10.72
N ASP A 131 -7.98 6.74 10.84
CA ASP A 131 -9.09 5.81 10.65
C ASP A 131 -9.14 5.24 9.22
N ALA A 132 -8.80 6.04 8.20
CA ALA A 132 -8.69 5.56 6.82
C ALA A 132 -7.66 4.42 6.68
N HIS A 133 -6.64 4.41 7.54
CA HIS A 133 -5.65 3.34 7.57
C HIS A 133 -6.18 2.05 8.21
N SER A 134 -7.22 2.10 9.05
CA SER A 134 -7.67 0.95 9.84
C SER A 134 -8.99 0.33 9.35
N GLN A 135 -9.69 0.97 8.42
CA GLN A 135 -11.08 0.64 8.09
C GLN A 135 -11.26 -0.51 7.07
N TYR A 136 -10.20 -0.96 6.38
CA TYR A 136 -10.25 -1.92 5.26
C TYR A 136 -11.06 -3.20 5.51
N PHE A 137 -11.21 -3.63 6.76
CA PHE A 137 -11.93 -4.86 7.15
C PHE A 137 -13.34 -4.60 7.71
N ASN A 138 -13.76 -3.33 7.81
CA ASN A 138 -15.03 -2.95 8.40
C ASN A 138 -16.06 -2.70 7.29
N PRO A 139 -17.00 -3.63 7.03
CA PRO A 139 -17.95 -3.50 5.94
C PRO A 139 -18.95 -2.33 6.09
N LYS A 140 -19.01 -1.70 7.27
CA LYS A 140 -19.83 -0.48 7.49
C LYS A 140 -19.08 0.81 7.14
N LEU A 141 -17.75 0.79 7.18
CA LEU A 141 -16.90 1.95 6.91
C LEU A 141 -16.24 1.86 5.54
N ASP A 142 -15.95 0.65 5.08
CA ASP A 142 -15.31 0.34 3.81
C ASP A 142 -15.88 -0.97 3.25
N SER A 143 -17.02 -0.85 2.59
CA SER A 143 -17.73 -2.00 2.03
C SER A 143 -16.98 -2.56 0.82
N ALA A 144 -16.40 -1.68 0.00
CA ALA A 144 -15.68 -2.06 -1.20
C ALA A 144 -14.44 -2.92 -0.89
N SER A 145 -13.64 -2.53 0.11
CA SER A 145 -12.49 -3.32 0.54
C SER A 145 -12.92 -4.62 1.20
N ALA A 146 -13.85 -4.56 2.17
CA ALA A 146 -14.26 -5.75 2.91
C ALA A 146 -14.86 -6.84 1.99
N ASP A 147 -15.69 -6.43 1.01
CA ASP A 147 -16.24 -7.34 0.01
C ASP A 147 -15.15 -7.90 -0.90
N SER A 148 -14.20 -7.08 -1.35
CA SER A 148 -13.08 -7.53 -2.19
C SER A 148 -12.21 -8.57 -1.47
N ILE A 149 -11.85 -8.32 -0.21
CA ILE A 149 -11.11 -9.26 0.64
C ILE A 149 -11.89 -10.57 0.79
N ALA A 150 -13.19 -10.49 1.08
CA ALA A 150 -14.04 -11.67 1.21
C ALA A 150 -14.11 -12.48 -0.09
N MET A 151 -14.15 -11.82 -1.25
CA MET A 151 -14.14 -12.48 -2.56
C MET A 151 -12.82 -13.20 -2.82
N VAL A 152 -11.66 -12.61 -2.49
CA VAL A 152 -10.36 -13.28 -2.63
C VAL A 152 -10.30 -14.50 -1.73
N VAL A 153 -10.61 -14.34 -0.44
CA VAL A 153 -10.59 -15.44 0.55
C VAL A 153 -11.53 -16.59 0.17
N ALA A 154 -12.67 -16.27 -0.48
CA ALA A 154 -13.61 -17.26 -0.99
C ALA A 154 -13.17 -17.94 -2.30
N GLY A 155 -11.96 -17.70 -2.81
CA GLY A 155 -11.47 -18.22 -4.09
C GLY A 155 -12.12 -17.57 -5.32
N ARG A 156 -12.74 -16.40 -5.16
CA ARG A 156 -13.43 -15.64 -6.21
C ARG A 156 -12.69 -14.35 -6.57
N GLY A 157 -11.37 -14.31 -6.43
CA GLY A 157 -10.54 -13.15 -6.75
C GLY A 157 -10.71 -12.63 -8.19
N HIS A 158 -11.09 -13.49 -9.13
CA HIS A 158 -11.42 -13.08 -10.51
C HIS A 158 -12.64 -12.16 -10.63
N GLN A 159 -13.50 -12.08 -9.60
CA GLN A 159 -14.71 -11.25 -9.57
C GLN A 159 -14.50 -9.93 -8.83
N VAL A 160 -13.32 -9.72 -8.23
CA VAL A 160 -12.99 -8.49 -7.52
C VAL A 160 -13.06 -7.31 -8.48
N LYS A 161 -13.77 -6.25 -8.08
CA LYS A 161 -13.85 -5.00 -8.83
C LYS A 161 -12.49 -4.31 -8.76
N GLN A 162 -11.81 -4.27 -9.90
CA GLN A 162 -10.49 -3.66 -9.99
C GLN A 162 -10.59 -2.14 -10.14
N GLU A 163 -9.58 -1.45 -9.61
CA GLU A 163 -9.29 -0.06 -9.88
C GLU A 163 -7.98 0.06 -10.67
N GLY A 164 -7.82 1.13 -11.44
CA GLY A 164 -6.53 1.43 -12.08
C GLY A 164 -5.45 1.69 -11.02
N GLY A 165 -4.17 1.57 -11.41
CA GLY A 165 -3.09 1.97 -10.53
C GLY A 165 -3.08 3.49 -10.31
N ARG A 166 -2.31 3.92 -9.31
CA ARG A 166 -2.05 5.34 -9.05
C ARG A 166 -0.88 5.82 -9.90
#